data_AF-A0A2G4H4S9-F1
#
_entry.id   AF-A0A2G4H4S9-F1
#
_cell.length_a   1.000
_cell.length_b   1.000
_cell.length_c   1.000
_cell.angle_alpha   90.00
_cell.angle_beta   90.00
_cell.angle_gamma   90.00
#
_symmetry.space_group_name_H-M   'P 1'
#
loop_
_entity.id
_entity.type
_entity.pdbx_description
1 polymer ?
#
loop_
_entity_poly.entity_id
_entity_poly.type
_entity_poly.pdbx_seq_one_letter_code
_entity_poly.pdbx_strand_id
1 'polypeptide(L)'
;KLISRKGCEKIVKLAYALAEAENRTNVACATKANIMKMTEGLLKRTFEDIAPEHPEIDSWHVIVDNCAHQLVKRPEQFEMIITTNMNGDILSDLTSALVGGLGFAPSANLGTDVAIFEAVHGSAPKYAGQDTINPTAMILSAVLMLRHMGELEAASSIENSVMATLASGVRTRDVMGDEGSVGTTEYTEAIIANLGKSVPEWTARPVKKIVMPVPRKDAAFVIPESVELIGVDVFFQTEETPDKVGEAAQRLAEGTVLELKMVECRGTQVWPKTRAQLDPTDVMRARFISRGSVITSDDILELLGRFGGRFNWVHVEKLRMFDGEPSFSRAQGEI
;
A
#
# COMPACT_ATOMS: atom_id res chain seq x y z
N LYS A 1 -0.39 -8.56 -6.27
CA LYS A 1 0.10 -7.54 -5.29
C LYS A 1 1.49 -7.94 -4.86
N LEU A 2 2.50 -7.11 -5.13
CA LEU A 2 3.90 -7.39 -4.80
C LEU A 2 4.33 -6.51 -3.62
N ILE A 3 4.97 -7.11 -2.62
CA ILE A 3 5.56 -6.42 -1.48
C ILE A 3 6.94 -7.05 -1.26
N SER A 4 7.95 -6.21 -1.07
CA SER A 4 9.34 -6.66 -0.88
C SER A 4 9.88 -6.20 0.47
N ARG A 5 10.77 -6.99 1.06
CA ARG A 5 11.48 -6.65 2.30
C ARG A 5 12.19 -5.30 2.17
N LYS A 6 12.91 -5.09 1.05
CA LYS A 6 13.62 -3.83 0.77
C LYS A 6 12.66 -2.63 0.72
N GLY A 7 11.48 -2.78 0.14
CA GLY A 7 10.47 -1.72 0.11
C GLY A 7 9.91 -1.41 1.50
N CYS A 8 9.58 -2.45 2.26
CA CYS A 8 9.09 -2.32 3.63
C CYS A 8 10.13 -1.65 4.56
N GLU A 9 11.39 -2.04 4.49
CA GLU A 9 12.46 -1.41 5.30
C GLU A 9 12.59 0.07 4.99
N LYS A 10 12.56 0.44 3.71
CA LYS A 10 12.67 1.85 3.29
C LYS A 10 11.55 2.70 3.87
N ILE A 11 10.30 2.25 3.72
CA ILE A 11 9.16 3.06 4.18
C ILE A 11 9.08 3.11 5.70
N VAL A 12 9.39 2.02 6.41
CA VAL A 12 9.44 2.00 7.88
C VAL A 12 10.53 2.94 8.40
N LYS A 13 11.76 2.86 7.87
CA LYS A 13 12.85 3.75 8.28
C LYS A 13 12.58 5.20 7.98
N LEU A 14 11.97 5.50 6.83
CA LEU A 14 11.57 6.86 6.50
C LEU A 14 10.53 7.39 7.49
N ALA A 15 9.56 6.56 7.89
CA ALA A 15 8.53 6.96 8.83
C ALA A 15 9.09 7.29 10.22
N TYR A 16 10.03 6.49 10.73
CA TYR A 16 10.70 6.81 11.99
C TYR A 16 11.56 8.07 11.88
N ALA A 17 12.35 8.22 10.81
CA ALA A 17 13.12 9.46 10.58
C ALA A 17 12.22 10.71 10.50
N LEU A 18 11.02 10.58 9.91
CA LEU A 18 10.03 11.64 9.86
C LEU A 18 9.39 11.89 11.23
N ALA A 19 9.06 10.83 11.97
CA ALA A 19 8.53 10.93 13.33
C ALA A 19 9.50 11.69 14.25
N GLU A 20 10.78 11.36 14.23
CA GLU A 20 11.83 12.05 14.98
C GLU A 20 12.00 13.52 14.55
N ALA A 21 12.00 13.79 13.24
CA ALA A 21 12.17 15.15 12.70
C ALA A 21 11.01 16.08 13.07
N GLU A 22 9.81 15.53 13.23
CA GLU A 22 8.59 16.24 13.61
C GLU A 22 8.25 16.15 15.11
N ASN A 23 9.09 15.47 15.90
CA ASN A 23 8.87 15.18 17.33
C ASN A 23 7.51 14.48 17.58
N ARG A 24 7.14 13.55 16.70
CA ARG A 24 6.00 12.64 16.88
C ARG A 24 6.38 11.62 17.94
N THR A 25 5.44 11.30 18.81
CA THR A 25 5.65 10.35 19.91
C THR A 25 5.19 8.94 19.57
N ASN A 26 4.55 8.76 18.42
CA ASN A 26 3.78 7.55 18.14
C ASN A 26 3.73 7.21 16.63
N VAL A 27 3.84 5.93 16.29
CA VAL A 27 3.79 5.41 14.90
C VAL A 27 2.92 4.15 14.83
N ALA A 28 1.82 4.21 14.08
CA ALA A 28 0.93 3.07 13.83
C ALA A 28 1.23 2.40 12.49
N CYS A 29 1.37 1.08 12.47
CA CYS A 29 1.46 0.30 11.23
C CYS A 29 0.10 -0.33 10.89
N ALA A 30 -0.55 0.17 9.84
CA ALA A 30 -1.86 -0.31 9.38
C ALA A 30 -1.71 -1.33 8.24
N THR A 31 -2.13 -2.58 8.43
CA THR A 31 -2.06 -3.62 7.37
C THR A 31 -3.25 -4.58 7.39
N LYS A 32 -3.45 -5.36 6.33
CA LYS A 32 -4.39 -6.51 6.32
C LYS A 32 -3.67 -7.85 6.51
N ALA A 33 -2.69 -7.90 7.40
CA ALA A 33 -1.82 -9.06 7.62
C ALA A 33 -2.56 -10.32 8.14
N ASN A 34 -3.75 -10.18 8.72
CA ASN A 34 -4.61 -11.30 9.11
C ASN A 34 -5.10 -12.12 7.91
N ILE A 35 -5.27 -11.48 6.75
CA ILE A 35 -5.68 -12.12 5.49
C ILE A 35 -4.45 -12.35 4.60
N MET A 36 -3.69 -11.29 4.33
CA MET A 36 -2.54 -11.30 3.43
C MET A 36 -1.23 -11.53 4.21
N LYS A 37 -1.08 -12.72 4.80
CA LYS A 37 0.03 -13.07 5.71
C LYS A 37 1.44 -12.92 5.10
N MET A 38 1.56 -13.18 3.80
CA MET A 38 2.84 -13.11 3.08
C MET A 38 3.18 -11.71 2.62
N THR A 39 2.22 -10.99 2.02
CA THR A 39 2.45 -9.64 1.48
C THR A 39 2.31 -8.57 2.56
N GLU A 40 1.09 -8.32 3.06
CA GLU A 40 0.86 -7.33 4.13
C GLU A 40 1.55 -7.71 5.44
N GLY A 41 1.65 -9.01 5.73
CA GLY A 41 2.40 -9.50 6.88
C GLY A 41 3.91 -9.25 6.77
N LEU A 42 4.46 -9.07 5.56
CA LEU A 42 5.86 -8.68 5.41
C LEU A 42 6.10 -7.24 5.88
N LEU A 43 5.18 -6.30 5.59
CA LEU A 43 5.27 -4.95 6.14
C LEU A 43 5.15 -4.98 7.67
N LYS A 44 4.19 -5.73 8.21
CA LYS A 44 4.01 -5.90 9.66
C LYS A 44 5.30 -6.41 10.34
N ARG A 45 5.87 -7.52 9.86
CA ARG A 45 7.10 -8.09 10.44
C ARG A 45 8.27 -7.11 10.32
N THR A 46 8.42 -6.47 9.16
CA THR A 46 9.50 -5.47 8.97
C THR A 46 9.36 -4.29 9.92
N PHE A 47 8.13 -3.84 10.19
CA PHE A 47 7.86 -2.80 11.17
C PHE A 47 8.22 -3.25 12.59
N GLU A 48 7.81 -4.45 12.98
CA GLU A 48 8.12 -5.04 14.29
C GLU A 48 9.62 -5.30 14.49
N ASP A 49 10.35 -5.63 13.42
CA ASP A 49 11.81 -5.82 13.46
C ASP A 49 12.57 -4.51 13.70
N ILE A 50 12.07 -3.39 13.16
CA ILE A 50 12.75 -2.08 13.20
C ILE A 50 12.29 -1.25 14.41
N ALA A 51 11.05 -1.41 14.89
CA ALA A 51 10.52 -0.65 16.00
C ALA A 51 11.43 -0.62 17.27
N PRO A 52 12.10 -1.72 17.67
CA PRO A 52 13.01 -1.71 18.81
C PRO A 52 14.24 -0.80 18.65
N GLU A 53 14.58 -0.38 17.43
CA GLU A 53 15.65 0.60 17.17
C GLU A 53 15.25 2.03 17.58
N HIS A 54 13.95 2.29 17.85
CA HIS A 54 13.37 3.59 18.19
C HIS A 54 12.52 3.52 19.49
N PRO A 55 13.13 3.22 20.66
CA PRO A 55 12.40 2.91 21.90
C PRO A 55 11.61 4.09 22.50
N GLU A 56 11.89 5.32 22.08
CA GLU A 56 11.20 6.53 22.51
C GLU A 56 9.89 6.81 21.78
N ILE A 57 9.60 6.05 20.71
CA ILE A 57 8.37 6.16 19.91
C ILE A 57 7.45 4.99 20.25
N ASP A 58 6.21 5.29 20.66
CA ASP A 58 5.19 4.28 20.87
C ASP A 58 4.75 3.68 19.53
N SER A 59 5.00 2.38 19.35
CA SER A 59 4.85 1.70 18.06
C SER A 59 3.90 0.52 18.17
N TRP A 60 2.82 0.55 17.39
CA TRP A 60 1.83 -0.52 17.39
C TRP A 60 1.33 -0.87 16.00
N HIS A 61 0.82 -2.10 15.89
CA HIS A 61 0.16 -2.60 14.68
C HIS A 61 -1.37 -2.49 14.81
N VAL A 62 -2.03 -2.16 13.71
CA VAL A 62 -3.50 -2.13 13.61
C VAL A 62 -3.94 -2.75 12.29
N ILE A 63 -5.08 -3.45 12.29
CA ILE A 63 -5.66 -3.94 11.04
C ILE A 63 -6.29 -2.75 10.28
N VAL A 64 -6.04 -2.66 8.97
CA VAL A 64 -6.39 -1.50 8.15
C VAL A 64 -7.88 -1.11 8.20
N ASP A 65 -8.80 -2.06 8.35
CA ASP A 65 -10.23 -1.79 8.50
C ASP A 65 -10.56 -1.12 9.83
N ASN A 66 -9.99 -1.63 10.94
CA ASN A 66 -10.09 -0.98 12.23
C ASN A 66 -9.37 0.39 12.20
N CYS A 67 -8.24 0.52 11.50
CA CYS A 67 -7.57 1.81 11.33
C CYS A 67 -8.49 2.86 10.70
N ALA A 68 -9.17 2.51 9.59
CA ALA A 68 -10.14 3.40 8.95
C ALA A 68 -11.28 3.77 9.91
N HIS A 69 -11.83 2.79 10.63
CA HIS A 69 -12.85 3.03 11.65
C HIS A 69 -12.36 3.98 12.76
N GLN A 70 -11.14 3.79 13.26
CA GLN A 70 -10.54 4.65 14.29
C GLN A 70 -10.23 6.05 13.79
N LEU A 71 -9.81 6.22 12.54
CA LEU A 71 -9.58 7.53 11.93
C LEU A 71 -10.86 8.36 11.86
N VAL A 72 -12.02 7.73 11.61
CA VAL A 72 -13.31 8.45 11.67
C VAL A 72 -13.75 8.68 13.11
N LYS A 73 -13.57 7.69 13.98
CA LYS A 73 -14.10 7.73 15.35
C LYS A 73 -13.32 8.65 16.29
N ARG A 74 -11.98 8.64 16.19
CA ARG A 74 -11.05 9.32 17.09
C ARG A 74 -9.69 9.53 16.40
N PRO A 75 -9.60 10.37 15.37
CA PRO A 75 -8.38 10.58 14.58
C PRO A 75 -7.21 11.11 15.41
N GLU A 76 -7.46 11.88 16.47
CA GLU A 76 -6.46 12.52 17.32
C GLU A 76 -5.56 11.54 18.10
N GLN A 77 -5.86 10.25 18.06
CA GLN A 77 -4.98 9.21 18.61
C GLN A 77 -3.77 8.90 17.71
N PHE A 78 -3.83 9.26 16.42
CA PHE A 78 -2.78 8.98 15.46
C PHE A 78 -1.89 10.19 15.25
N GLU A 79 -0.59 10.01 15.37
CA GLU A 79 0.38 11.03 14.97
C GLU A 79 1.06 10.66 13.65
N MET A 80 1.47 9.40 13.48
CA MET A 80 2.02 8.87 12.24
C MET A 80 1.38 7.52 11.89
N ILE A 81 1.04 7.33 10.62
CA ILE A 81 0.54 6.05 10.11
C ILE A 81 1.41 5.60 8.95
N ILE A 82 1.88 4.35 9.02
CA ILE A 82 2.52 3.68 7.90
C ILE A 82 1.64 2.56 7.38
N THR A 83 1.62 2.38 6.06
CA THR A 83 0.83 1.34 5.44
C THR A 83 1.35 1.04 4.03
N THR A 84 0.70 0.12 3.31
CA THR A 84 1.07 -0.21 1.92
C THR A 84 0.37 0.70 0.93
N ASN A 85 0.94 0.84 -0.27
CA ASN A 85 0.53 1.80 -1.31
C ASN A 85 -1.01 1.99 -1.41
N MET A 86 -1.75 0.94 -1.78
CA MET A 86 -3.22 1.01 -1.93
C MET A 86 -3.97 1.36 -0.63
N ASN A 87 -3.51 0.87 0.52
CA ASN A 87 -4.14 1.22 1.79
C ASN A 87 -3.87 2.70 2.12
N GLY A 88 -2.67 3.19 1.80
CA GLY A 88 -2.24 4.57 2.02
C GLY A 88 -3.10 5.54 1.24
N ASP A 89 -3.29 5.27 -0.06
CA ASP A 89 -4.17 6.01 -0.97
C ASP A 89 -5.57 6.21 -0.37
N ILE A 90 -6.20 5.13 0.08
CA ILE A 90 -7.56 5.17 0.68
C ILE A 90 -7.56 5.92 2.02
N LEU A 91 -6.60 5.63 2.89
CA LEU A 91 -6.57 6.23 4.23
C LEU A 91 -6.20 7.72 4.17
N SER A 92 -5.30 8.15 3.27
CA SER A 92 -4.96 9.56 3.12
C SER A 92 -6.15 10.38 2.64
N ASP A 93 -6.91 9.86 1.66
CA ASP A 93 -8.13 10.50 1.18
C ASP A 93 -9.19 10.59 2.28
N LEU A 94 -9.39 9.51 3.04
CA LEU A 94 -10.26 9.51 4.22
C LEU A 94 -9.86 10.63 5.19
N THR A 95 -8.57 10.75 5.52
CA THR A 95 -8.11 11.79 6.45
C THR A 95 -8.22 13.20 5.91
N SER A 96 -8.09 13.41 4.59
CA SER A 96 -8.28 14.73 3.99
C SER A 96 -9.70 15.26 4.26
N ALA A 97 -10.72 14.41 4.21
CA ALA A 97 -12.11 14.79 4.45
C ALA A 97 -12.37 15.24 5.90
N LEU A 98 -11.54 14.80 6.86
CA LEU A 98 -11.66 15.20 8.27
C LEU A 98 -11.21 16.66 8.50
N VAL A 99 -10.46 17.25 7.57
CA VAL A 99 -9.84 18.58 7.71
C VAL A 99 -10.26 19.57 6.61
N GLY A 100 -11.34 19.29 5.88
CA GLY A 100 -11.88 20.17 4.83
C GLY A 100 -11.79 19.61 3.41
N GLY A 101 -11.17 18.45 3.23
CA GLY A 101 -11.11 17.72 1.96
C GLY A 101 -9.81 17.89 1.20
N LEU A 102 -9.80 17.35 -0.01
CA LEU A 102 -8.62 17.23 -0.88
C LEU A 102 -7.96 18.58 -1.24
N GLY A 103 -8.70 19.69 -1.20
CA GLY A 103 -8.18 21.04 -1.42
C GLY A 103 -7.13 21.48 -0.40
N PHE A 104 -7.04 20.79 0.75
CA PHE A 104 -6.14 21.09 1.86
C PHE A 104 -5.09 20.00 2.10
N ALA A 105 -4.99 18.99 1.23
CA ALA A 105 -4.12 17.84 1.41
C ALA A 105 -2.83 17.96 0.57
N PRO A 106 -1.73 18.49 1.13
CA PRO A 106 -0.42 18.47 0.47
C PRO A 106 0.21 17.07 0.55
N SER A 107 1.19 16.81 -0.31
CA SER A 107 1.97 15.57 -0.29
C SER A 107 3.41 15.75 -0.76
N ALA A 108 4.25 14.79 -0.40
CA ALA A 108 5.63 14.70 -0.82
C ALA A 108 6.00 13.25 -1.15
N ASN A 109 6.55 13.04 -2.34
CA ASN A 109 7.14 11.80 -2.81
C ASN A 109 8.65 11.88 -2.60
N LEU A 110 9.14 11.26 -1.53
CA LEU A 110 10.54 11.36 -1.10
C LEU A 110 11.33 10.12 -1.50
N GLY A 111 12.35 10.31 -2.34
CA GLY A 111 13.41 9.36 -2.63
C GLY A 111 14.76 9.84 -2.09
N THR A 112 15.77 8.98 -2.18
CA THR A 112 17.15 9.35 -1.78
C THR A 112 17.77 10.37 -2.71
N ASP A 113 17.47 10.27 -4.01
CA ASP A 113 18.08 11.12 -5.04
C ASP A 113 17.14 12.22 -5.55
N VAL A 114 15.83 12.00 -5.43
CA VAL A 114 14.79 12.86 -6.00
C VAL A 114 13.66 13.03 -4.98
N ALA A 115 13.15 14.25 -4.86
CA ALA A 115 11.92 14.55 -4.15
C ALA A 115 10.94 15.25 -5.11
N ILE A 116 9.67 14.85 -5.07
CA ILE A 116 8.57 15.46 -5.84
C ILE A 116 7.52 15.92 -4.86
N PHE A 117 7.01 17.14 -5.03
CA PHE A 117 6.00 17.74 -4.16
C PHE A 117 4.76 18.07 -4.99
N GLU A 118 3.62 17.52 -4.58
CA GLU A 118 2.36 17.61 -5.33
C GLU A 118 1.17 17.57 -4.37
N ALA A 119 0.02 18.07 -4.79
CA ALA A 119 -1.21 17.89 -4.03
C ALA A 119 -1.67 16.43 -4.09
N VAL A 120 -2.41 15.96 -3.08
CA VAL A 120 -3.03 14.62 -3.12
C VAL A 120 -4.10 14.53 -4.22
N HIS A 121 -4.76 15.64 -4.52
CA HIS A 121 -5.86 15.66 -5.49
C HIS A 121 -5.41 15.47 -6.95
N GLY A 122 -6.31 14.92 -7.78
CA GLY A 122 -6.11 14.81 -9.22
C GLY A 122 -6.38 16.11 -10.00
N SER A 123 -6.54 15.98 -11.32
CA SER A 123 -6.69 17.10 -12.27
C SER A 123 -8.03 17.86 -12.19
N ALA A 124 -9.04 17.29 -11.52
CA ALA A 124 -10.41 17.82 -11.40
C ALA A 124 -10.94 18.51 -12.69
N PRO A 125 -11.08 17.80 -13.82
CA PRO A 125 -11.31 18.41 -15.15
C PRO A 125 -12.52 19.33 -15.23
N LYS A 126 -13.54 19.08 -14.41
CA LYS A 126 -14.76 19.89 -14.33
C LYS A 126 -14.55 21.33 -13.84
N TYR A 127 -13.40 21.65 -13.25
CA TYR A 127 -13.06 23.01 -12.76
C TYR A 127 -11.91 23.66 -13.55
N ALA A 128 -11.35 22.96 -14.54
CA ALA A 128 -10.22 23.47 -15.31
C ALA A 128 -10.60 24.76 -16.06
N GLY A 129 -9.77 25.80 -15.93
CA GLY A 129 -9.95 27.09 -16.60
C GLY A 129 -11.07 27.98 -16.04
N GLN A 130 -11.64 27.65 -14.88
CA GLN A 130 -12.79 28.38 -14.32
C GLN A 130 -12.44 29.34 -13.18
N ASP A 131 -11.17 29.42 -12.75
CA ASP A 131 -10.74 30.25 -11.61
C ASP A 131 -11.53 29.97 -10.31
N THR A 132 -11.89 28.71 -10.05
CA THR A 132 -12.68 28.32 -8.87
C THR A 132 -12.03 27.29 -7.95
N ILE A 133 -10.90 26.71 -8.38
CA ILE A 133 -10.25 25.64 -7.61
C ILE A 133 -9.53 26.20 -6.39
N ASN A 134 -9.50 25.45 -5.29
CA ASN A 134 -8.70 25.77 -4.13
C ASN A 134 -7.22 25.44 -4.38
N PRO A 135 -6.30 26.43 -4.41
CA PRO A 135 -4.88 26.17 -4.66
C PRO A 135 -4.11 25.77 -3.38
N THR A 136 -4.78 25.67 -2.23
CA THR A 136 -4.12 25.48 -0.92
C THR A 136 -3.24 24.23 -0.87
N ALA A 137 -3.72 23.09 -1.33
CA ALA A 137 -2.93 21.84 -1.34
C ALA A 137 -1.61 21.99 -2.10
N MET A 138 -1.62 22.64 -3.28
CA MET A 138 -0.42 22.88 -4.07
C MET A 138 0.53 23.87 -3.38
N ILE A 139 0.00 24.93 -2.77
CA ILE A 139 0.79 25.90 -2.00
C ILE A 139 1.45 25.20 -0.80
N LEU A 140 0.71 24.37 -0.07
CA LEU A 140 1.24 23.63 1.07
C LEU A 140 2.24 22.54 0.64
N SER A 141 2.11 21.96 -0.55
CA SER A 141 3.16 21.09 -1.11
C SER A 141 4.44 21.86 -1.43
N ALA A 142 4.34 23.11 -1.89
CA ALA A 142 5.51 23.98 -2.02
C ALA A 142 6.12 24.35 -0.65
N VAL A 143 5.31 24.46 0.41
CA VAL A 143 5.81 24.60 1.80
C VAL A 143 6.61 23.36 2.21
N LEU A 144 6.12 22.15 1.92
CA LEU A 144 6.87 20.91 2.17
C LEU A 144 8.21 20.89 1.41
N MET A 145 8.22 21.38 0.16
CA MET A 145 9.43 21.52 -0.66
C MET A 145 10.44 22.47 -0.02
N LEU A 146 10.01 23.65 0.41
CA LEU A 146 10.88 24.63 1.07
C LEU A 146 11.48 24.07 2.36
N ARG A 147 10.68 23.37 3.17
CA ARG A 147 11.17 22.65 4.36
C ARG A 147 12.24 21.61 4.00
N HIS A 148 12.02 20.85 2.94
CA HIS A 148 13.00 19.86 2.45
C HIS A 148 14.33 20.51 1.99
N MET A 149 14.27 21.68 1.34
CA MET A 149 15.45 22.44 0.91
C MET A 149 16.19 23.14 2.07
N GLY A 150 15.57 23.24 3.24
CA GLY A 150 16.11 23.97 4.39
C GLY A 150 15.70 25.45 4.45
N GLU A 151 14.80 25.89 3.57
CA GLU A 151 14.25 27.25 3.51
C GLU A 151 13.11 27.44 4.53
N LEU A 152 13.44 27.26 5.82
CA LEU A 152 12.45 27.16 6.90
C LEU A 152 11.67 28.47 7.12
N GLU A 153 12.34 29.61 7.03
CA GLU A 153 11.69 30.93 7.23
C GLU A 153 10.66 31.21 6.12
N ALA A 154 11.02 30.94 4.86
CA ALA A 154 10.12 31.10 3.72
C ALA A 154 8.92 30.14 3.84
N ALA A 155 9.17 28.87 4.20
CA ALA A 155 8.12 27.88 4.44
C ALA A 155 7.13 28.36 5.51
N SER A 156 7.63 28.80 6.67
CA SER A 156 6.80 29.30 7.77
C SER A 156 6.04 30.57 7.39
N SER A 157 6.66 31.50 6.65
CA SER A 157 5.97 32.71 6.18
C SER A 157 4.79 32.39 5.25
N ILE A 158 4.98 31.47 4.30
CA ILE A 158 3.91 31.06 3.37
C ILE A 158 2.80 30.32 4.13
N GLU A 159 3.15 29.35 4.96
CA GLU A 159 2.16 28.60 5.75
C GLU A 159 1.34 29.51 6.67
N ASN A 160 1.99 30.45 7.37
CA ASN A 160 1.30 31.42 8.21
C ASN A 160 0.38 32.34 7.40
N SER A 161 0.78 32.72 6.18
CA SER A 161 -0.06 33.55 5.30
C SER A 161 -1.33 32.81 4.84
N VAL A 162 -1.23 31.51 4.55
CA VAL A 162 -2.42 30.66 4.24
C VAL A 162 -3.37 30.65 5.43
N MET A 163 -2.84 30.42 6.64
CA MET A 163 -3.65 30.38 7.87
C MET A 163 -4.28 31.74 8.19
N ALA A 164 -3.55 32.83 8.00
CA ALA A 164 -4.06 34.19 8.16
C ALA A 164 -5.20 34.51 7.18
N THR A 165 -5.10 34.06 5.92
CA THR A 165 -6.17 34.21 4.92
C THR A 165 -7.42 33.43 5.30
N LEU A 166 -7.27 32.19 5.77
CA LEU A 166 -8.41 31.39 6.23
C LEU A 166 -9.09 32.01 7.46
N ALA A 167 -8.30 32.53 8.40
CA ALA A 167 -8.78 33.21 9.61
C ALA A 167 -9.47 34.55 9.29
N SER A 168 -9.04 35.27 8.25
CA SER A 168 -9.69 36.51 7.79
C SER A 168 -11.01 36.27 7.05
N GLY A 169 -11.39 35.01 6.81
CA GLY A 169 -12.65 34.63 6.18
C GLY A 169 -12.63 34.55 4.66
N VAL A 170 -11.48 34.78 4.02
CA VAL A 170 -11.33 34.63 2.56
C VAL A 170 -11.17 33.15 2.27
N ARG A 171 -12.12 32.56 1.52
CA ARG A 171 -12.25 31.11 1.38
C ARG A 171 -12.75 30.73 -0.01
N THR A 172 -12.29 29.60 -0.51
CA THR A 172 -12.68 29.05 -1.82
C THR A 172 -13.97 28.24 -1.73
N ARG A 173 -14.49 27.87 -2.91
CA ARG A 173 -15.78 27.22 -3.11
C ARG A 173 -15.96 25.91 -2.35
N ASP A 174 -14.89 25.13 -2.18
CA ASP A 174 -14.89 23.86 -1.44
C ASP A 174 -15.15 24.04 0.07
N VAL A 175 -14.98 25.25 0.61
CA VAL A 175 -15.28 25.59 2.01
C VAL A 175 -16.63 26.27 2.16
N MET A 176 -16.92 27.28 1.32
CA MET A 176 -18.10 28.14 1.49
C MET A 176 -19.30 27.73 0.63
N GLY A 177 -19.10 26.88 -0.38
CA GLY A 177 -20.07 26.69 -1.45
C GLY A 177 -20.05 27.85 -2.45
N ASP A 178 -21.13 28.00 -3.21
CA ASP A 178 -21.22 28.98 -4.31
C ASP A 178 -21.35 30.43 -3.80
N GLU A 179 -22.01 30.63 -2.67
CA GLU A 179 -22.21 31.96 -2.11
C GLU A 179 -21.07 32.34 -1.16
N GLY A 180 -20.44 33.49 -1.42
CA GLY A 180 -19.38 34.04 -0.56
C GLY A 180 -18.01 33.38 -0.71
N SER A 181 -17.82 32.49 -1.70
CA SER A 181 -16.49 32.02 -2.07
C SER A 181 -15.78 32.97 -3.03
N VAL A 182 -14.45 32.98 -2.95
CA VAL A 182 -13.58 33.70 -3.88
C VAL A 182 -12.98 32.75 -4.92
N GLY A 183 -12.57 33.32 -6.06
CA GLY A 183 -11.86 32.59 -7.11
C GLY A 183 -10.42 32.23 -6.74
N THR A 184 -9.77 31.40 -7.56
CA THR A 184 -8.38 30.96 -7.34
C THR A 184 -7.41 32.15 -7.32
N THR A 185 -7.60 33.10 -8.24
CA THR A 185 -6.76 34.30 -8.37
C THR A 185 -6.88 35.20 -7.14
N GLU A 186 -8.11 35.56 -6.76
CA GLU A 186 -8.39 36.40 -5.59
C GLU A 186 -7.90 35.74 -4.28
N TYR A 187 -8.10 34.43 -4.14
CA TYR A 187 -7.58 33.69 -2.98
C TYR A 187 -6.05 33.74 -2.90
N THR A 188 -5.36 33.61 -4.04
CA THR A 188 -3.90 33.69 -4.12
C THR A 188 -3.40 35.09 -3.77
N GLU A 189 -4.06 36.15 -4.28
CA GLU A 189 -3.72 37.54 -3.96
C GLU A 189 -3.90 37.83 -2.46
N ALA A 190 -4.95 37.30 -1.84
CA ALA A 190 -5.17 37.43 -0.40
C ALA A 190 -4.06 36.75 0.42
N ILE A 191 -3.60 35.55 0.01
CA ILE A 191 -2.44 34.89 0.63
C ILE A 191 -1.18 35.75 0.51
N ILE A 192 -0.89 36.28 -0.69
CA ILE A 192 0.27 37.15 -0.91
C ILE A 192 0.21 38.40 -0.02
N ALA A 193 -0.96 39.03 0.09
CA ALA A 193 -1.17 40.22 0.94
C ALA A 193 -1.03 39.92 2.44
N ASN A 194 -1.06 38.65 2.83
CA ASN A 194 -0.90 38.19 4.21
C ASN A 194 0.50 37.63 4.52
N LEU A 195 1.45 37.70 3.60
CA LEU A 195 2.86 37.37 3.89
C LEU A 195 3.39 38.20 5.06
N GLY A 196 4.13 37.54 5.97
CA GLY A 196 4.65 38.14 7.20
C GLY A 196 3.64 38.29 8.33
N LYS A 197 2.35 37.95 8.12
CA LYS A 197 1.34 37.90 9.18
C LYS A 197 1.33 36.51 9.81
N SER A 198 0.89 36.45 11.07
CA SER A 198 0.65 35.22 11.83
C SER A 198 -0.67 35.35 12.58
N VAL A 199 -1.33 34.23 12.87
CA VAL A 199 -2.55 34.19 13.68
C VAL A 199 -2.27 33.50 15.02
N PRO A 200 -2.83 33.98 16.15
CA PRO A 200 -2.60 33.39 17.46
C PRO A 200 -2.96 31.90 17.56
N GLU A 201 -3.97 31.48 16.80
CA GLU A 201 -4.50 30.12 16.77
C GLU A 201 -3.59 29.13 16.03
N TRP A 202 -2.60 29.62 15.26
CA TRP A 202 -1.69 28.79 14.50
C TRP A 202 -0.24 29.06 14.87
N THR A 203 0.45 28.02 15.32
CA THR A 203 1.90 28.04 15.46
C THR A 203 2.49 27.05 14.46
N ALA A 204 3.31 27.55 13.53
CA ALA A 204 4.04 26.69 12.62
C ALA A 204 4.86 25.67 13.42
N ARG A 205 4.70 24.38 13.11
CA ARG A 205 5.36 23.32 13.87
C ARG A 205 6.88 23.42 13.68
N PRO A 206 7.68 23.38 14.76
CA PRO A 206 9.12 23.34 14.65
C PRO A 206 9.52 21.99 14.04
N VAL A 207 9.94 22.01 12.78
CA VAL A 207 10.36 20.79 12.08
C VAL A 207 11.84 20.88 11.83
N LYS A 208 12.55 19.83 12.24
CA LYS A 208 13.96 19.65 11.93
C LYS A 208 14.08 19.15 10.49
N LYS A 209 15.21 19.43 9.84
CA LYS A 209 15.50 18.84 8.53
C LYS A 209 15.45 17.31 8.64
N ILE A 210 14.67 16.67 7.78
CA ILE A 210 14.59 15.21 7.73
C ILE A 210 15.94 14.67 7.30
N VAL A 211 16.51 13.78 8.12
CA VAL A 211 17.71 13.03 7.75
C VAL A 211 17.25 11.78 7.01
N MET A 212 17.36 11.80 5.68
CA MET A 212 16.93 10.67 4.86
C MET A 212 17.74 9.41 5.22
N PRO A 213 17.09 8.28 5.55
CA PRO A 213 17.80 7.05 5.85
C PRO A 213 18.67 6.61 4.67
N VAL A 214 19.92 6.24 4.96
CA VAL A 214 20.82 5.73 3.93
C VAL A 214 20.29 4.38 3.45
N PRO A 215 19.96 4.20 2.17
CA PRO A 215 19.52 2.92 1.66
C PRO A 215 20.63 1.88 1.82
N ARG A 216 20.27 0.62 2.10
CA ARG A 216 21.20 -0.49 1.86
C ARG A 216 21.64 -0.47 0.39
N LYS A 217 22.94 -0.28 0.18
CA LYS A 217 23.58 -0.32 -1.15
C LYS A 217 23.46 -1.71 -1.76
N ASP A 218 23.59 -2.73 -0.92
CA ASP A 218 23.49 -4.12 -1.37
C ASP A 218 22.04 -4.49 -1.71
N ALA A 219 21.91 -5.45 -2.63
CA ALA A 219 20.65 -6.13 -2.84
C ALA A 219 20.25 -6.83 -1.53
N ALA A 220 19.01 -6.63 -1.10
CA ALA A 220 18.46 -7.34 0.05
C ALA A 220 18.08 -8.75 -0.41
N PHE A 221 19.08 -9.59 -0.66
CA PHE A 221 18.87 -11.00 -0.92
C PHE A 221 18.48 -11.65 0.41
N VAL A 222 17.33 -12.32 0.42
CA VAL A 222 17.10 -13.38 1.39
C VAL A 222 17.91 -14.55 0.86
N ILE A 223 18.93 -14.96 1.62
CA ILE A 223 19.74 -16.13 1.32
C ILE A 223 19.23 -17.23 2.26
N PRO A 224 18.24 -18.02 1.81
CA PRO A 224 17.78 -19.17 2.58
C PRO A 224 18.90 -20.20 2.67
N GLU A 225 18.96 -20.93 3.79
CA GLU A 225 19.85 -22.08 3.96
C GLU A 225 19.43 -23.23 3.05
N SER A 226 18.13 -23.34 2.78
CA SER A 226 17.57 -24.35 1.88
C SER A 226 16.45 -23.80 1.01
N VAL A 227 16.43 -24.22 -0.26
CA VAL A 227 15.34 -23.98 -1.21
C VAL A 227 14.90 -25.29 -1.80
N GLU A 228 13.64 -25.64 -1.62
CA GLU A 228 13.06 -26.82 -2.22
C GLU A 228 11.94 -26.42 -3.19
N LEU A 229 11.98 -26.94 -4.41
CA LEU A 229 10.85 -26.87 -5.33
C LEU A 229 9.94 -28.06 -5.02
N ILE A 230 8.69 -27.80 -4.61
CA ILE A 230 7.78 -28.85 -4.14
C ILE A 230 6.52 -29.01 -4.98
N GLY A 231 6.29 -28.11 -5.94
CA GLY A 231 5.16 -28.23 -6.86
C GLY A 231 4.98 -27.06 -7.80
N VAL A 232 3.80 -27.02 -8.41
CA VAL A 232 3.39 -25.98 -9.34
C VAL A 232 1.88 -25.74 -9.24
N ASP A 233 1.48 -24.47 -9.23
CA ASP A 233 0.11 -24.05 -9.48
C ASP A 233 -0.02 -23.69 -10.95
N VAL A 234 -1.00 -24.30 -11.63
CA VAL A 234 -1.33 -24.04 -13.03
C VAL A 234 -2.70 -23.39 -13.09
N PHE A 235 -2.78 -22.17 -13.60
CA PHE A 235 -4.04 -21.45 -13.84
C PHE A 235 -4.45 -21.64 -15.29
N PHE A 236 -5.74 -21.91 -15.52
CA PHE A 236 -6.25 -22.26 -16.83
C PHE A 236 -7.73 -21.92 -16.99
N GLN A 237 -8.14 -21.81 -18.24
CA GLN A 237 -9.52 -21.60 -18.65
C GLN A 237 -10.20 -22.94 -18.98
N THR A 238 -11.46 -23.09 -18.56
CA THR A 238 -12.28 -24.27 -18.84
C THR A 238 -13.77 -23.93 -18.72
N GLU A 239 -14.59 -24.63 -19.51
CA GLU A 239 -16.06 -24.61 -19.39
C GLU A 239 -16.59 -25.84 -18.61
N GLU A 240 -15.69 -26.66 -18.07
CA GLU A 240 -16.03 -27.91 -17.42
C GLU A 240 -16.31 -27.75 -15.92
N THR A 241 -17.06 -28.71 -15.38
CA THR A 241 -17.34 -28.75 -13.95
C THR A 241 -16.06 -29.10 -13.17
N PRO A 242 -15.92 -28.61 -11.92
CA PRO A 242 -14.76 -28.92 -11.07
C PRO A 242 -14.43 -30.42 -10.95
N ASP A 243 -15.46 -31.28 -10.91
CA ASP A 243 -15.27 -32.74 -10.84
C ASP A 243 -14.57 -33.27 -12.10
N LYS A 244 -15.03 -32.88 -13.30
CA LYS A 244 -14.42 -33.28 -14.58
C LYS A 244 -13.00 -32.76 -14.72
N VAL A 245 -12.80 -31.51 -14.29
CA VAL A 245 -11.48 -30.87 -14.27
C VAL A 245 -10.52 -31.64 -13.36
N GLY A 246 -10.94 -31.96 -12.14
CA GLY A 246 -10.14 -32.73 -11.17
C GLY A 246 -9.75 -34.09 -11.72
N GLU A 247 -10.70 -34.86 -12.24
CA GLU A 247 -10.44 -36.17 -12.85
C GLU A 247 -9.48 -36.09 -14.05
N ALA A 248 -9.66 -35.09 -14.92
CA ALA A 248 -8.80 -34.90 -16.08
C ALA A 248 -7.38 -34.49 -15.65
N ALA A 249 -7.25 -33.57 -14.70
CA ALA A 249 -5.97 -33.12 -14.19
C ALA A 249 -5.21 -34.24 -13.44
N GLN A 250 -5.92 -35.12 -12.72
CA GLN A 250 -5.32 -36.33 -12.14
C GLN A 250 -4.72 -37.23 -13.23
N ARG A 251 -5.50 -37.56 -14.26
CA ARG A 251 -5.04 -38.40 -15.38
C ARG A 251 -3.83 -37.81 -16.10
N LEU A 252 -3.80 -36.49 -16.27
CA LEU A 252 -2.67 -35.80 -16.91
C LEU A 252 -1.37 -35.90 -16.08
N ALA A 253 -1.47 -35.98 -14.76
CA ALA A 253 -0.34 -36.15 -13.85
C ALA A 253 0.07 -37.62 -13.63
N GLU A 254 -0.70 -38.60 -14.12
CA GLU A 254 -0.35 -40.02 -14.00
C GLU A 254 0.99 -40.33 -14.69
N GLY A 255 1.83 -41.07 -13.98
CA GLY A 255 3.18 -41.42 -14.45
C GLY A 255 4.21 -40.28 -14.36
N THR A 256 3.82 -39.08 -13.91
CA THR A 256 4.76 -38.00 -13.59
C THR A 256 5.18 -38.06 -12.12
N VAL A 257 6.25 -37.33 -11.76
CA VAL A 257 6.69 -37.14 -10.36
C VAL A 257 5.78 -36.21 -9.55
N LEU A 258 4.78 -35.61 -10.20
CA LEU A 258 3.81 -34.70 -9.61
C LEU A 258 2.45 -35.39 -9.46
N GLU A 259 1.65 -34.89 -8.51
CA GLU A 259 0.27 -35.30 -8.33
C GLU A 259 -0.65 -34.11 -8.08
N LEU A 260 -1.88 -34.21 -8.56
CA LEU A 260 -2.89 -33.19 -8.31
C LEU A 260 -3.29 -33.23 -6.83
N LYS A 261 -3.05 -32.12 -6.12
CA LYS A 261 -3.49 -31.93 -4.74
C LYS A 261 -4.91 -31.42 -4.66
N MET A 262 -5.20 -30.36 -5.41
CA MET A 262 -6.51 -29.69 -5.41
C MET A 262 -6.74 -28.88 -6.68
N VAL A 263 -8.00 -28.52 -6.91
CA VAL A 263 -8.41 -27.46 -7.83
C VAL A 263 -9.18 -26.43 -7.05
N GLU A 264 -8.85 -25.16 -7.24
CA GLU A 264 -9.60 -24.03 -6.70
C GLU A 264 -10.15 -23.12 -7.81
N CYS A 265 -11.16 -22.35 -7.44
CA CYS A 265 -11.72 -21.29 -8.25
C CYS A 265 -11.89 -20.05 -7.37
N ARG A 266 -11.37 -18.90 -7.82
CA ARG A 266 -11.37 -17.62 -7.07
C ARG A 266 -10.83 -17.72 -5.64
N GLY A 267 -9.84 -18.60 -5.39
CA GLY A 267 -9.25 -18.79 -4.06
C GLY A 267 -9.94 -19.83 -3.18
N THR A 268 -11.00 -20.50 -3.65
CA THR A 268 -11.77 -21.48 -2.89
C THR A 268 -11.61 -22.87 -3.50
N GLN A 269 -11.29 -23.87 -2.68
CA GLN A 269 -11.19 -25.25 -3.16
C GLN A 269 -12.54 -25.75 -3.68
N VAL A 270 -12.53 -26.23 -4.94
CA VAL A 270 -13.69 -26.82 -5.62
C VAL A 270 -13.49 -28.32 -5.90
N TRP A 271 -12.25 -28.80 -5.86
CA TRP A 271 -11.92 -30.23 -5.95
C TRP A 271 -10.72 -30.57 -5.05
N PRO A 272 -10.76 -31.66 -4.26
CA PRO A 272 -11.92 -32.49 -3.97
C PRO A 272 -13.07 -31.67 -3.37
N LYS A 273 -14.31 -32.15 -3.56
CA LYS A 273 -15.52 -31.43 -3.13
C LYS A 273 -15.43 -31.04 -1.66
N THR A 274 -15.57 -29.75 -1.40
CA THR A 274 -15.71 -29.21 -0.05
C THR A 274 -17.20 -29.08 0.30
N ARG A 275 -17.49 -28.72 1.56
CA ARG A 275 -18.87 -28.56 2.05
C ARG A 275 -19.58 -27.34 1.42
N ALA A 276 -18.84 -26.41 0.83
CA ALA A 276 -19.37 -25.20 0.22
C ALA A 276 -19.60 -25.42 -1.29
N GLN A 277 -20.82 -25.16 -1.76
CA GLN A 277 -21.10 -25.03 -3.19
C GLN A 277 -20.66 -23.64 -3.64
N LEU A 278 -19.50 -23.56 -4.30
CA LEU A 278 -19.07 -22.37 -5.01
C LEU A 278 -19.72 -22.33 -6.39
N ASP A 279 -20.14 -21.14 -6.83
CA ASP A 279 -20.43 -20.85 -8.23
C ASP A 279 -19.10 -20.60 -8.98
N PRO A 280 -18.63 -21.54 -9.82
CA PRO A 280 -17.33 -21.45 -10.45
C PRO A 280 -17.31 -20.46 -11.60
N THR A 281 -16.17 -19.83 -11.83
CA THR A 281 -15.84 -19.09 -13.05
C THR A 281 -15.07 -19.99 -14.02
N ASP A 282 -14.91 -19.52 -15.25
CA ASP A 282 -14.13 -20.18 -16.31
C ASP A 282 -12.63 -20.30 -15.99
N VAL A 283 -12.10 -19.47 -15.09
CA VAL A 283 -10.70 -19.56 -14.61
C VAL A 283 -10.60 -20.37 -13.32
N MET A 284 -9.77 -21.41 -13.35
CA MET A 284 -9.43 -22.25 -12.19
C MET A 284 -7.91 -22.37 -12.01
N ARG A 285 -7.49 -22.80 -10.83
CA ARG A 285 -6.09 -23.14 -10.51
C ARG A 285 -5.99 -24.56 -10.01
N ALA A 286 -5.20 -25.38 -10.69
CA ALA A 286 -4.86 -26.74 -10.26
C ALA A 286 -3.50 -26.70 -9.57
N ARG A 287 -3.44 -27.23 -8.35
CA ARG A 287 -2.20 -27.36 -7.59
C ARG A 287 -1.65 -28.76 -7.72
N PHE A 288 -0.44 -28.86 -8.22
CA PHE A 288 0.31 -30.10 -8.30
C PHE A 288 1.48 -30.06 -7.30
N ILE A 289 1.66 -31.15 -6.56
CA ILE A 289 2.74 -31.30 -5.58
C ILE A 289 3.59 -32.54 -5.89
N SER A 290 4.83 -32.55 -5.41
CA SER A 290 5.72 -33.71 -5.54
C SER A 290 5.15 -34.94 -4.81
N ARG A 291 5.32 -36.12 -5.42
CA ARG A 291 5.05 -37.45 -4.81
C ARG A 291 6.12 -37.89 -3.79
N GLY A 292 6.95 -36.97 -3.29
CA GLY A 292 8.03 -37.24 -2.35
C GLY A 292 9.43 -37.37 -2.98
N SER A 293 9.55 -37.10 -4.28
CA SER A 293 10.83 -37.01 -4.99
C SER A 293 11.28 -35.57 -5.18
N VAL A 294 12.59 -35.34 -5.34
CA VAL A 294 13.09 -34.04 -5.79
C VAL A 294 12.54 -33.77 -7.19
N ILE A 295 11.94 -32.60 -7.40
CA ILE A 295 11.41 -32.19 -8.71
C ILE A 295 12.25 -31.07 -9.31
N THR A 296 12.32 -31.05 -10.63
CA THR A 296 13.07 -30.09 -11.43
C THR A 296 12.14 -29.19 -12.23
N SER A 297 12.71 -28.23 -12.97
CA SER A 297 11.91 -27.43 -13.90
C SER A 297 11.43 -28.25 -15.09
N ASP A 298 12.17 -29.29 -15.49
CA ASP A 298 11.83 -30.13 -16.64
C ASP A 298 10.61 -31.01 -16.32
N ASP A 299 10.52 -31.51 -15.08
CA ASP A 299 9.33 -32.24 -14.60
C ASP A 299 8.06 -31.38 -14.67
N ILE A 300 8.18 -30.08 -14.34
CA ILE A 300 7.07 -29.12 -14.47
C ILE A 300 6.73 -28.89 -15.95
N LEU A 301 7.73 -28.73 -16.81
CA LEU A 301 7.51 -28.52 -18.25
C LEU A 301 6.83 -29.74 -18.90
N GLU A 302 7.19 -30.96 -18.49
CA GLU A 302 6.52 -32.18 -18.94
C GLU A 302 5.04 -32.15 -18.57
N LEU A 303 4.72 -31.86 -17.30
CA LEU A 303 3.33 -31.73 -16.85
C LEU A 303 2.59 -30.64 -17.62
N LEU A 304 3.21 -29.47 -17.81
CA LEU A 304 2.60 -28.35 -18.55
C LEU A 304 2.36 -28.71 -20.03
N GLY A 305 3.23 -29.49 -20.65
CA GLY A 305 3.04 -29.98 -22.02
C GLY A 305 1.81 -30.88 -22.13
N ARG A 306 1.65 -31.83 -21.20
CA ARG A 306 0.45 -32.67 -21.10
C ARG A 306 -0.79 -31.85 -20.81
N PHE A 307 -0.70 -30.92 -19.86
CA PHE A 307 -1.80 -30.07 -19.43
C PHE A 307 -2.30 -29.15 -20.55
N GLY A 308 -1.37 -28.54 -21.29
CA GLY A 308 -1.66 -27.71 -22.48
C GLY A 308 -2.29 -28.47 -23.64
N GLY A 309 -2.14 -29.80 -23.70
CA GLY A 309 -2.88 -30.64 -24.64
C GLY A 309 -4.38 -30.73 -24.36
N ARG A 310 -4.86 -30.30 -23.18
CA ARG A 310 -6.26 -30.42 -22.76
C ARG A 310 -6.91 -29.13 -22.28
N PHE A 311 -6.14 -28.28 -21.60
CA PHE A 311 -6.62 -27.05 -21.00
C PHE A 311 -5.78 -25.87 -21.48
N ASN A 312 -6.45 -24.73 -21.71
CA ASN A 312 -5.78 -23.48 -22.06
C ASN A 312 -5.19 -22.85 -20.78
N TRP A 313 -3.94 -23.19 -20.45
CA TRP A 313 -3.26 -22.59 -19.30
C TRP A 313 -2.75 -21.19 -19.63
N VAL A 314 -2.79 -20.31 -18.63
CA VAL A 314 -2.52 -18.86 -18.80
C VAL A 314 -1.49 -18.31 -17.81
N HIS A 315 -1.29 -18.97 -16.67
CA HIS A 315 -0.36 -18.55 -15.62
C HIS A 315 0.19 -19.77 -14.90
N VAL A 316 1.47 -19.74 -14.56
CA VAL A 316 2.14 -20.79 -13.77
C VAL A 316 2.87 -20.17 -12.59
N GLU A 317 2.69 -20.75 -11.39
CA GLU A 317 3.46 -20.37 -10.18
C GLU A 317 4.18 -21.59 -9.61
N LYS A 318 5.49 -21.46 -9.38
CA LYS A 318 6.27 -22.52 -8.71
C LYS A 318 6.00 -22.49 -7.21
N LEU A 319 5.80 -23.66 -6.62
CA LEU A 319 5.62 -23.82 -5.19
C LEU A 319 6.96 -24.18 -4.57
N ARG A 320 7.46 -23.33 -3.69
CA ARG A 320 8.75 -23.51 -3.03
C ARG A 320 8.61 -23.51 -1.52
N MET A 321 9.54 -24.21 -0.89
CA MET A 321 9.84 -24.08 0.52
C MET A 321 11.15 -23.30 0.66
N PHE A 322 11.18 -22.36 1.59
CA PHE A 322 12.38 -21.65 2.02
C PHE A 322 12.60 -21.99 3.49
N ASP A 323 13.71 -22.65 3.81
CA ASP A 323 14.05 -23.04 5.19
C ASP A 323 12.94 -23.87 5.86
N GLY A 324 12.33 -24.77 5.11
CA GLY A 324 11.23 -25.62 5.58
C GLY A 324 9.87 -24.93 5.67
N GLU A 325 9.78 -23.64 5.32
CA GLU A 325 8.53 -22.88 5.34
C GLU A 325 7.94 -22.66 3.94
N PRO A 326 6.62 -22.85 3.75
CA PRO A 326 5.99 -22.70 2.44
C PRO A 326 5.92 -21.23 2.01
N SER A 327 6.32 -20.98 0.76
CA SER A 327 6.31 -19.64 0.15
C SER A 327 4.98 -19.29 -0.56
N PHE A 328 3.92 -20.04 -0.28
CA PHE A 328 2.59 -19.91 -0.89
C PHE A 328 1.49 -20.20 0.15
N SER A 329 0.29 -19.71 -0.10
CA SER A 329 -0.87 -19.95 0.77
C SER A 329 -1.67 -21.19 0.36
N ARG A 330 -2.45 -21.69 1.31
CA ARG A 330 -3.54 -22.63 1.04
C ARG A 330 -4.73 -21.93 0.38
N ALA A 331 -5.56 -22.70 -0.32
CA ALA A 331 -6.88 -22.25 -0.74
C ALA A 331 -7.84 -22.14 0.47
N GLN A 332 -8.90 -21.35 0.34
CA GLN A 332 -9.98 -21.33 1.32
C GLN A 332 -10.70 -22.67 1.31
N GLY A 333 -10.85 -23.26 2.50
CA GLY A 333 -11.45 -24.59 2.66
C GLY A 333 -10.55 -25.76 2.28
N GLU A 334 -9.25 -25.53 2.04
CA GLU A 334 -8.28 -26.61 1.80
C GLU A 334 -8.14 -27.47 3.06
N ILE A 335 -8.39 -28.78 2.89
CA ILE A 335 -8.28 -29.82 3.92
C ILE A 335 -6.86 -30.38 3.90
#